data_AF-A0A1H0UGW3-F1
#
_entry.id   AF-A0A1H0UGW3-F1
#
_cell.length_a   1.000
_cell.length_b   1.000
_cell.length_c   1.000
_cell.angle_alpha   90.00
_cell.angle_beta   90.00
_cell.angle_gamma   90.00
#
_symmetry.space_group_name_H-M   'P 1'
#
loop_
_entity.id
_entity.type
_entity.pdbx_description
1 polymer ?
#
loop_
_entity_poly.entity_id
_entity_poly.type
_entity_poly.pdbx_seq_one_letter_code
_entity_poly.pdbx_strand_id
1 'polypeptide(L)'
;MFTPDPIPRPNGPPASSTPLADYLSEEHHGVDQAYAVLPRSLAESMPLPWQQHMRDLLAEFHQAFGHLRWPVYRVVPTRYERLVDLDEEQLAEVGCTMEVGDTGELEYRSRDGATIENPEQQHVLVPCLDPIPRRGGGAS
;
A
#
# COMPACT_ATOMS: atom_id res chain seq x y z
N MET A 1 -59.88 -13.32 -6.44
CA MET A 1 -58.56 -13.27 -7.10
C MET A 1 -57.62 -12.56 -6.15
N PHE A 2 -56.62 -13.26 -5.60
CA PHE A 2 -55.56 -12.63 -4.80
C PHE A 2 -54.43 -12.24 -5.76
N THR A 3 -54.26 -10.95 -5.99
CA THR A 3 -53.02 -10.39 -6.56
C THR A 3 -52.01 -10.29 -5.41
N PRO A 4 -50.88 -11.02 -5.46
CA PRO A 4 -49.84 -10.85 -4.46
C PRO A 4 -49.24 -9.43 -4.60
N ASP A 5 -49.09 -8.75 -3.46
CA ASP A 5 -48.39 -7.47 -3.40
C ASP A 5 -46.98 -7.59 -4.01
N PRO A 6 -46.50 -6.56 -4.74
CA PRO A 6 -45.17 -6.58 -5.32
C PRO A 6 -44.11 -6.69 -4.22
N ILE A 7 -43.14 -7.58 -4.44
CA ILE A 7 -41.97 -7.79 -3.56
C ILE A 7 -41.29 -6.42 -3.32
N PRO A 8 -41.09 -5.99 -2.06
CA PRO A 8 -40.39 -4.75 -1.75
C PRO A 8 -38.98 -4.80 -2.36
N ARG A 9 -38.67 -3.87 -3.26
CA ARG A 9 -37.31 -3.72 -3.77
C ARG A 9 -36.45 -3.13 -2.65
N PRO A 10 -35.26 -3.69 -2.36
CA PRO A 10 -34.35 -3.09 -1.40
C PRO A 10 -34.03 -1.65 -1.83
N ASN A 11 -34.33 -0.68 -0.95
CA ASN A 11 -33.99 0.73 -1.11
C ASN A 11 -32.50 0.93 -0.81
N GLY A 12 -31.64 0.54 -1.74
CA GLY A 12 -30.21 0.82 -1.71
C GLY A 12 -29.70 1.03 -3.14
N PRO A 13 -28.59 1.76 -3.31
CA PRO A 13 -27.89 1.75 -4.59
C PRO A 13 -27.62 0.30 -5.02
N PRO A 14 -27.61 -0.01 -6.33
CA PRO A 14 -27.36 -1.36 -6.81
C PRO A 14 -26.06 -1.90 -6.20
N ALA A 15 -26.06 -3.15 -5.75
CA ALA A 15 -24.87 -3.80 -5.24
C ALA A 15 -23.77 -3.71 -6.30
N SER A 16 -22.60 -3.18 -5.93
CA SER A 16 -21.49 -3.00 -6.84
C SER A 16 -21.10 -4.31 -7.52
N SER A 17 -20.77 -4.26 -8.81
CA SER A 17 -20.19 -5.39 -9.52
C SER A 17 -18.70 -5.62 -9.19
N THR A 18 -18.08 -4.68 -8.45
CA THR A 18 -16.66 -4.70 -8.06
C THR A 18 -16.47 -4.33 -6.58
N PRO A 19 -17.16 -5.01 -5.63
CA PRO A 19 -17.22 -4.56 -4.24
C PRO A 19 -15.85 -4.48 -3.54
N LEU A 20 -14.90 -5.35 -3.90
CA LEU A 20 -13.54 -5.29 -3.36
C LEU A 20 -12.74 -4.10 -3.92
N ALA A 21 -12.89 -3.80 -5.21
CA ALA A 21 -12.19 -2.66 -5.82
C ALA A 21 -12.72 -1.34 -5.25
N ASP A 22 -14.04 -1.24 -5.06
CA ASP A 22 -14.67 -0.07 -4.46
C ASP A 22 -14.15 0.15 -3.02
N TYR A 23 -14.10 -0.92 -2.21
CA TYR A 23 -13.55 -0.85 -0.85
C TYR A 23 -12.08 -0.40 -0.84
N LEU A 24 -11.23 -0.97 -1.71
CA LEU A 24 -9.81 -0.62 -1.78
C LEU A 24 -9.55 0.75 -2.43
N SER A 25 -10.54 1.37 -3.06
CA SER A 25 -10.41 2.72 -3.63
C SER A 25 -10.50 3.83 -2.59
N GLU A 26 -10.98 3.51 -1.38
CA GLU A 26 -11.03 4.44 -0.25
C GLU A 26 -9.66 4.57 0.43
N GLU A 27 -9.46 5.66 1.18
CA GLU A 27 -8.24 5.83 1.98
C GLU A 27 -8.22 4.83 3.14
N HIS A 28 -7.43 3.77 2.96
CA HIS A 28 -7.24 2.71 3.94
C HIS A 28 -5.76 2.49 4.24
N HIS A 29 -5.45 2.13 5.49
CA HIS A 29 -4.08 1.82 5.88
C HIS A 29 -3.55 0.60 5.12
N GLY A 30 -2.34 0.73 4.59
CA GLY A 30 -1.68 -0.35 3.85
C GLY A 30 -2.22 -0.57 2.45
N VAL A 31 -3.06 0.34 1.92
CA VAL A 31 -3.57 0.29 0.54
C VAL A 31 -2.96 1.43 -0.27
N ASP A 32 -2.38 1.08 -1.41
CA ASP A 32 -2.00 2.03 -2.45
C ASP A 32 -2.61 1.60 -3.81
N GLN A 33 -2.22 2.26 -4.90
CA GLN A 33 -2.76 1.98 -6.23
C GLN A 33 -2.43 0.56 -6.75
N ALA A 34 -1.40 -0.08 -6.23
CA ALA A 34 -0.86 -1.35 -6.72
C ALA A 34 -1.06 -2.51 -5.73
N TYR A 35 -1.08 -2.23 -4.42
CA TYR A 35 -1.05 -3.25 -3.38
C TYR A 35 -1.96 -2.92 -2.20
N ALA A 36 -2.56 -3.99 -1.64
CA ALA A 36 -3.14 -4.00 -0.31
C ALA A 36 -2.27 -4.91 0.58
N VAL A 37 -1.61 -4.30 1.57
CA VAL A 37 -0.69 -4.96 2.48
C VAL A 37 -1.34 -5.12 3.84
N LEU A 38 -1.38 -6.35 4.33
CA LEU A 38 -1.77 -6.68 5.70
C LEU A 38 -0.54 -7.09 6.52
N PRO A 39 -0.13 -6.28 7.50
CA PRO A 39 0.95 -6.63 8.43
C PRO A 39 0.61 -7.93 9.16
N ARG A 40 1.51 -8.92 9.07
CA ARG A 40 1.29 -10.25 9.63
C ARG A 40 0.97 -10.23 11.13
N SER A 41 1.64 -9.39 11.90
CA SER A 41 1.39 -9.28 13.34
C SER A 41 -0.03 -8.80 13.66
N LEU A 42 -0.58 -7.89 12.85
CA LEU A 42 -1.97 -7.45 12.99
C LEU A 42 -2.95 -8.55 12.55
N ALA A 43 -2.69 -9.19 11.40
CA ALA A 43 -3.53 -10.27 10.90
C ALA A 43 -3.65 -11.44 11.89
N GLU A 44 -2.55 -11.83 12.52
CA GLU A 44 -2.54 -12.90 13.52
C GLU A 44 -3.07 -12.47 14.91
N SER A 45 -3.24 -11.16 15.14
CA SER A 45 -3.82 -10.61 16.37
C SER A 45 -5.34 -10.47 16.30
N MET A 46 -5.95 -10.66 15.11
CA MET A 46 -7.39 -10.59 14.93
C MET A 46 -8.13 -11.61 15.83
N PRO A 47 -9.41 -11.38 16.18
CA PRO A 47 -10.23 -12.39 16.86
C PRO A 47 -10.26 -13.73 16.12
N LEU A 48 -10.34 -14.84 16.85
CA LEU A 48 -10.31 -16.19 16.26
C LEU A 48 -11.32 -16.40 15.12
N PRO A 49 -12.59 -15.94 15.20
CA PRO A 49 -13.53 -16.07 14.08
C PRO A 49 -13.04 -15.37 12.80
N TRP A 50 -12.37 -14.22 12.93
CA TRP A 50 -11.83 -13.48 11.79
C TRP A 50 -10.63 -14.19 11.20
N GLN A 51 -9.74 -14.74 12.04
CA GLN A 51 -8.62 -15.56 11.57
C GLN A 51 -9.10 -16.79 10.79
N GLN A 52 -10.16 -17.45 11.26
CA GLN A 52 -10.77 -18.60 10.58
C GLN A 52 -11.35 -18.19 9.22
N HIS A 53 -12.13 -17.12 9.18
CA HIS A 53 -12.71 -16.61 7.92
C HIS A 53 -11.62 -16.19 6.92
N MET A 54 -10.61 -15.46 7.38
CA MET A 54 -9.48 -15.05 6.53
C MET A 54 -8.65 -16.24 6.04
N ARG A 55 -8.41 -17.25 6.88
CA ARG A 55 -7.74 -18.49 6.46
C ARG A 55 -8.49 -19.16 5.31
N ASP A 56 -9.80 -19.29 5.43
CA ASP A 56 -10.62 -19.98 4.43
C ASP A 56 -10.64 -19.20 3.11
N LEU A 57 -10.79 -17.87 3.18
CA LEU A 57 -10.69 -17.00 2.01
C LEU A 57 -9.32 -17.09 1.32
N LEU A 58 -8.22 -17.06 2.09
CA LEU A 58 -6.87 -17.22 1.55
C LEU A 58 -6.65 -18.61 0.93
N ALA A 59 -7.24 -19.66 1.50
CA ALA A 59 -7.15 -21.00 0.96
C ALA A 59 -7.84 -21.09 -0.42
N GLU A 60 -9.06 -20.57 -0.55
CA GLU A 60 -9.78 -20.49 -1.83
C GLU A 60 -9.01 -19.64 -2.85
N PHE A 61 -8.47 -18.50 -2.42
CA PHE A 61 -7.68 -17.62 -3.25
C PHE A 61 -6.41 -18.29 -3.78
N HIS A 62 -5.67 -19.00 -2.93
CA HIS A 62 -4.49 -19.78 -3.36
C HIS A 62 -4.87 -20.96 -4.26
N GLN A 63 -6.02 -21.59 -4.04
CA GLN A 63 -6.50 -22.64 -4.94
C GLN A 63 -6.83 -22.08 -6.34
N ALA A 64 -7.47 -20.90 -6.41
CA ALA A 64 -7.84 -20.27 -7.67
C ALA A 64 -6.62 -19.75 -8.45
N PHE A 65 -5.66 -19.09 -7.78
CA PHE A 65 -4.56 -18.39 -8.42
C PHE A 65 -3.18 -19.03 -8.24
N GLY A 66 -3.09 -20.15 -7.52
CA GLY A 66 -1.83 -20.86 -7.25
C GLY A 66 -1.16 -21.49 -8.47
N HIS A 67 -1.86 -21.53 -9.61
CA HIS A 67 -1.30 -21.93 -10.90
C HIS A 67 -0.36 -20.87 -11.51
N LEU A 68 -0.43 -19.63 -11.04
CA LEU A 68 0.46 -18.55 -11.46
C LEU A 68 1.81 -18.67 -10.75
N ARG A 69 2.89 -18.20 -11.38
CA ARG A 69 4.22 -18.12 -10.75
C ARG A 69 4.41 -16.75 -10.11
N TRP A 70 4.24 -16.70 -8.80
CA TRP A 70 4.33 -15.47 -8.03
C TRP A 70 5.80 -15.16 -7.74
N PRO A 71 6.27 -13.93 -7.96
CA PRO A 71 7.57 -13.53 -7.47
C PRO A 71 7.53 -13.38 -5.94
N VAL A 72 8.72 -13.35 -5.32
CA VAL A 72 8.83 -12.95 -3.92
C VAL A 72 8.84 -11.43 -3.86
N TYR A 73 7.86 -10.85 -3.18
CA TYR A 73 7.76 -9.40 -2.98
C TYR A 73 8.51 -9.00 -1.71
N ARG A 74 9.30 -7.93 -1.81
CA ARG A 74 9.92 -7.27 -0.66
C ARG A 74 9.14 -6.00 -0.35
N VAL A 75 8.43 -5.99 0.78
CA VAL A 75 7.70 -4.82 1.25
C VAL A 75 8.59 -4.06 2.23
N VAL A 76 8.68 -2.74 2.03
CA VAL A 76 9.42 -1.82 2.91
C VAL A 76 8.40 -0.81 3.46
N PRO A 77 8.33 -0.60 4.79
CA PRO A 77 7.55 0.49 5.35
C PRO A 77 8.14 1.82 4.89
N THR A 78 7.29 2.68 4.34
CA THR A 78 7.70 3.96 3.77
C THR A 78 6.77 5.08 4.21
N ARG A 79 7.25 6.31 4.14
CA ARG A 79 6.43 7.52 4.30
C ARG A 79 6.74 8.52 3.19
N TYR A 80 5.79 9.40 2.90
CA TYR A 80 6.02 10.50 1.97
C TYR A 80 6.86 11.58 2.64
N GLU A 81 7.92 12.00 1.96
CA GLU A 81 8.76 13.13 2.34
C GLU A 81 9.03 14.00 1.10
N ARG A 82 9.28 15.30 1.30
CA ARG A 82 9.69 16.18 0.21
C ARG A 82 11.11 15.85 -0.21
N LEU A 83 11.36 15.82 -1.52
CA LEU A 83 12.68 15.47 -2.05
C LEU A 83 13.80 16.37 -1.51
N VAL A 84 13.51 17.66 -1.37
CA VAL A 84 14.46 18.68 -0.88
C VAL A 84 14.77 18.59 0.62
N ASP A 85 14.00 17.82 1.38
CA ASP A 85 14.24 17.61 2.81
C ASP A 85 15.13 16.39 3.08
N LEU A 86 15.46 15.63 2.03
CA LEU A 86 16.25 14.41 2.14
C LEU A 86 17.74 14.70 2.18
N ASP A 87 18.45 13.96 3.02
CA ASP A 87 19.91 13.90 2.96
C ASP A 87 20.41 13.02 1.80
N GLU A 88 21.73 13.02 1.57
CA GLU A 88 22.35 12.27 0.46
C GLU A 88 22.10 10.75 0.54
N GLU A 89 22.07 10.18 1.75
CA GLU A 89 21.81 8.76 1.96
C GLU A 89 20.36 8.42 1.60
N GLN A 90 19.40 9.20 2.09
CA GLN A 90 17.98 9.06 1.79
C GLN A 90 17.69 9.28 0.30
N LEU A 91 18.32 10.27 -0.33
CA LEU A 91 18.23 10.49 -1.77
C LEU A 91 18.71 9.25 -2.54
N ALA A 92 19.86 8.69 -2.17
CA ALA A 92 20.38 7.49 -2.83
C ALA A 92 19.43 6.29 -2.68
N GLU A 93 18.79 6.11 -1.52
CA GLU A 93 17.80 5.06 -1.28
C GLU A 93 16.58 5.16 -2.22
N VAL A 94 16.10 6.39 -2.47
CA VAL A 94 15.00 6.63 -3.42
C VAL A 94 15.47 6.75 -4.87
N GLY A 95 16.76 6.52 -5.13
CA GLY A 95 17.34 6.60 -6.47
C GLY A 95 17.41 8.02 -7.01
N CYS A 96 17.69 8.99 -6.15
CA CYS A 96 17.97 10.37 -6.50
C CYS A 96 19.37 10.76 -6.03
N THR A 97 19.94 11.79 -6.63
CA THR A 97 21.16 12.44 -6.16
C THR A 97 20.98 13.94 -6.18
N MET A 98 21.80 14.64 -5.40
CA MET A 98 21.87 16.10 -5.39
C MET A 98 23.31 16.50 -5.68
N GLU A 99 23.48 17.40 -6.64
CA GLU A 99 24.78 17.93 -7.05
C GLU A 99 24.75 19.45 -7.08
N VAL A 100 25.91 20.09 -6.96
CA VAL A 100 26.04 21.53 -7.17
C VAL A 100 26.30 21.76 -8.64
N GLY A 101 25.38 22.45 -9.33
CA GLY A 101 25.50 22.78 -10.74
C GLY A 101 26.56 23.86 -11.01
N ASP A 102 26.82 24.14 -12.29
CA ASP A 102 27.84 25.12 -12.74
C ASP A 102 27.56 26.55 -12.23
N THR A 103 26.31 26.85 -11.88
CA THR A 103 25.87 28.13 -11.32
C THR A 103 26.05 28.23 -9.80
N GLY A 104 26.40 27.13 -9.12
CA GLY A 104 26.43 27.03 -7.67
C GLY A 104 25.09 26.66 -7.02
N GLU A 105 24.04 26.47 -7.82
CA GLU A 105 22.71 26.03 -7.33
C GLU A 105 22.65 24.51 -7.19
N LEU A 106 21.73 24.02 -6.33
CA LEU A 106 21.51 22.59 -6.15
C LEU A 106 20.65 22.02 -7.28
N GLU A 107 21.17 21.01 -7.97
CA GLU A 107 20.47 20.22 -8.99
C GLU A 107 20.14 18.83 -8.45
N TYR A 108 18.87 18.43 -8.52
CA TYR A 108 18.42 17.09 -8.17
C TYR A 108 18.33 16.25 -9.44
N ARG A 109 18.83 15.01 -9.37
CA ARG A 109 18.83 14.08 -10.50
C ARG A 109 18.19 12.76 -10.10
N SER A 110 17.45 12.18 -11.03
CA SER A 110 16.93 10.82 -10.88
C SER A 110 18.04 9.80 -11.13
N ARG A 111 17.74 8.53 -10.87
CA ARG A 111 18.65 7.39 -11.10
C ARG A 111 19.18 7.32 -12.53
N ASP A 112 18.41 7.78 -13.49
CA ASP A 112 18.78 7.77 -14.91
C ASP A 112 19.62 9.00 -15.30
N GLY A 113 19.96 9.86 -14.33
CA GLY A 113 20.74 11.09 -14.51
C GLY A 113 19.92 12.27 -15.01
N ALA A 114 18.60 12.12 -15.16
CA ALA A 114 17.72 13.19 -15.61
C ALA A 114 17.48 14.21 -14.50
N THR A 115 17.53 15.50 -14.84
CA THR A 115 17.23 16.59 -13.89
C THR A 115 15.77 16.54 -13.46
N ILE A 116 15.56 16.68 -12.16
CA ILE A 116 14.25 16.70 -11.52
C ILE A 116 13.76 18.15 -11.47
N GLU A 117 12.68 18.46 -12.19
CA GLU A 117 12.06 19.78 -12.18
C GLU A 117 11.22 20.01 -10.92
N ASN A 118 11.27 21.23 -10.38
CA ASN A 118 10.53 21.66 -9.18
C ASN A 118 10.67 20.67 -8.00
N PRO A 119 11.91 20.34 -7.57
CA PRO A 119 12.17 19.33 -6.53
C PRO A 119 11.43 19.65 -5.21
N GLU A 120 11.15 20.92 -4.93
CA GLU A 120 10.40 21.38 -3.76
C GLU A 120 8.93 20.96 -3.74
N GLN A 121 8.37 20.58 -4.89
CA GLN A 121 6.99 20.10 -5.04
C GLN A 121 6.92 18.57 -5.08
N GLN A 122 8.05 17.89 -5.23
CA GLN A 122 8.09 16.44 -5.36
C GLN A 122 8.09 15.76 -4.00
N HIS A 123 7.20 14.78 -3.86
CA HIS A 123 7.15 13.89 -2.71
C HIS A 123 7.54 12.48 -3.14
N VAL A 124 8.39 11.84 -2.35
CA VAL A 124 8.91 10.50 -2.61
C VAL A 124 8.67 9.59 -1.40
N LEU A 125 8.58 8.29 -1.65
CA LEU A 125 8.45 7.29 -0.59
C LEU A 125 9.84 6.95 -0.04
N VAL A 126 10.09 7.35 1.20
CA VAL A 126 11.35 7.08 1.90
C VAL A 126 11.14 5.95 2.90
N PRO A 127 12.06 4.98 2.99
CA PRO A 127 12.03 3.94 4.02
C PRO A 127 11.91 4.54 5.43
N CYS A 128 11.11 3.92 6.29
CA CYS A 128 10.94 4.34 7.66
C CYS A 128 10.97 3.17 8.63
N LEU A 129 11.03 3.47 9.93
CA LEU A 129 10.87 2.43 10.94
C LEU A 129 9.44 1.91 10.91
N ASP A 130 9.28 0.59 10.92
CA ASP A 130 7.97 -0.05 11.00
C ASP A 130 7.33 0.29 12.35
N PRO A 131 6.23 1.08 12.40
CA PRO A 131 5.58 1.40 13.66
C PRO A 131 4.79 0.21 14.22
N ILE A 132 4.61 -0.85 13.43
CA ILE A 132 3.78 -1.98 13.78
C ILE A 132 4.61 -3.00 14.58
N PRO A 133 4.19 -3.34 15.81
CA PRO A 133 4.95 -4.24 16.65
C PRO A 133 5.04 -5.62 16.01
N ARG A 134 6.24 -6.18 16.00
CA ARG A 134 6.45 -7.60 15.68
C ARG A 134 5.95 -8.44 16.84
N ARG A 135 5.13 -9.45 16.56
CA ARG A 135 4.68 -10.40 17.58
C ARG A 135 5.90 -11.14 18.15
N GLY A 136 6.22 -10.90 19.43
CA GLY A 136 7.38 -11.48 20.13
C GLY A 136 8.59 -10.57 20.31
N GLY A 137 8.56 -9.33 19.82
CA GLY A 137 9.61 -8.32 20.07
C GLY A 137 9.44 -7.65 21.43
N GLY A 138 9.53 -8.42 22.52
CA GLY A 138 9.82 -7.85 23.82
C GLY A 138 11.22 -7.26 23.77
N ALA A 139 11.38 -6.02 24.21
CA ALA A 139 12.69 -5.50 24.57
C ALA A 139 13.36 -6.47 25.56
N SER A 140 14.56 -6.92 25.23
CA SER A 140 15.53 -7.49 26.16
C SER A 140 16.89 -6.93 25.79
#